data_AF-A0A1F5NUG1-F1
#
_entry.id   AF-A0A1F5NUG1-F1
#
_cell.length_a   1.000
_cell.length_b   1.000
_cell.length_c   1.000
_cell.angle_alpha   90.00
_cell.angle_beta   90.00
_cell.angle_gamma   90.00
#
_symmetry.space_group_name_H-M   'P 1'
#
loop_
_entity.id
_entity.type
_entity.pdbx_description
1 polymer ?
#
loop_
_entity_poly.entity_id
_entity_poly.type
_entity_poly.pdbx_seq_one_letter_code
_entity_poly.pdbx_strand_id
1 'polypeptide(L)'
;MNDNREQFEDEQTELLMAKLRSIQSQEKPDPKFALRLRAQLSGHMAREEKQLLTQNFNFMSRFKFAIAGAVIAAVALIAVLSGSDKVLLPGKQEIALAGEGAFGALTKVSVSAKGQGGGGGGPADAALPAALEAERSSAGFGGGSSIMPVPTNYKFVYAGEDFGIDQDKMEVYRRVKGFGSVDFNEFISQFAVQIFDAGKFGQSKLEYFRVAEDRDFGYGLNVDLKEGTINISENWERWQTPDRQCQTPECYEQYRLRPEQIPADEAVIAATNAFLDEYGIGRENFGEPMVQNYWKLDYERLSSSDKMSYYIPDVVSVVYPLKVAGAEIYDEGGNKNGMFVTYSVRVNRVSSVSELTNQRYEASAYDVETDVSRIKAIAERGGFRTWYPYSEPGAKTEIVELNTPFRGLVRLWHDLGGKWEDIFVPSLIFPIKSAADGFYGSSVIVPLVKDVLDSQPEAPIIKPMPLPGLDIPEAEVRPNN
;
A
#
# COMPACT_ATOMS: atom_id res chain seq x y z
N MET A 1 46.18 -32.18 14.27
CA MET A 1 45.11 -32.77 15.10
C MET A 1 43.76 -32.85 14.36
N ASN A 2 43.74 -32.73 13.02
CA ASN A 2 42.57 -32.97 12.17
C ASN A 2 42.67 -34.28 11.36
N ASP A 3 43.86 -34.88 11.27
CA ASP A 3 44.13 -36.06 10.41
C ASP A 3 43.52 -37.37 10.97
N ASN A 4 43.40 -37.47 12.30
CA ASN A 4 42.85 -38.66 12.97
C ASN A 4 41.32 -38.71 13.00
N ARG A 5 40.62 -37.63 12.61
CA ARG A 5 39.16 -37.55 12.67
C ARG A 5 38.51 -37.95 11.33
N GLU A 6 39.11 -37.53 10.22
CA GLU A 6 38.71 -38.01 8.88
C GLU A 6 38.99 -39.51 8.73
N GLN A 7 40.13 -40.01 9.21
CA GLN A 7 40.41 -41.46 9.20
C GLN A 7 39.41 -42.29 10.04
N PHE A 8 38.92 -41.76 11.16
CA PHE A 8 37.97 -42.48 12.02
C PHE A 8 36.55 -42.49 11.44
N GLU A 9 36.16 -41.43 10.73
CA GLU A 9 34.87 -41.33 10.04
C GLU A 9 34.85 -42.21 8.78
N ASP A 10 35.96 -42.29 8.04
CA ASP A 10 36.09 -43.19 6.88
C ASP A 10 36.08 -44.67 7.28
N GLU A 11 36.76 -45.06 8.36
CA GLU A 11 36.81 -46.45 8.81
C GLU A 11 35.44 -46.93 9.34
N GLN A 12 34.70 -46.08 10.04
CA GLN A 12 33.32 -46.37 10.48
C GLN A 12 32.36 -46.47 9.28
N THR A 13 32.56 -45.65 8.25
CA THR A 13 31.71 -45.62 7.04
C THR A 13 31.99 -46.83 6.15
N GLU A 14 33.26 -47.22 5.96
CA GLU A 14 33.67 -48.46 5.30
C GLU A 14 33.10 -49.70 6.02
N LEU A 15 33.15 -49.72 7.36
CA LEU A 15 32.64 -50.84 8.16
C LEU A 15 31.10 -50.93 8.13
N LEU A 16 30.42 -49.80 8.00
CA LEU A 16 28.97 -49.72 7.80
C LEU A 16 28.58 -50.17 6.39
N MET A 17 29.34 -49.76 5.37
CA MET A 17 29.15 -50.14 3.97
C MET A 17 29.46 -51.62 3.73
N ALA A 18 30.46 -52.18 4.40
CA ALA A 18 30.76 -53.61 4.41
C ALA A 18 29.65 -54.44 5.06
N LYS A 19 29.06 -53.95 6.17
CA LYS A 19 27.86 -54.55 6.79
C LYS A 19 26.61 -54.45 5.91
N LEU A 20 26.45 -53.38 5.15
CA LEU A 20 25.33 -53.21 4.21
C LEU A 20 25.48 -54.12 2.98
N ARG A 21 26.71 -54.30 2.49
CA ARG A 21 27.00 -55.24 1.37
C ARG A 21 26.86 -56.71 1.79
N SER A 22 27.16 -57.07 3.03
CA SER A 22 26.94 -58.44 3.52
C SER A 22 25.46 -58.80 3.72
N ILE A 23 24.57 -57.81 3.77
CA ILE A 23 23.10 -58.00 3.86
C ILE A 23 22.45 -58.10 2.46
N GLN A 24 23.15 -57.70 1.39
CA GLN A 24 22.61 -57.76 0.02
C GLN A 24 22.58 -59.17 -0.59
N SER A 25 23.18 -60.17 0.05
CA SER A 25 23.17 -61.56 -0.40
C SER A 25 22.39 -62.44 0.57
N GLN A 26 21.08 -62.54 0.28
CA GLN A 26 20.10 -63.52 0.75
C GLN A 26 19.32 -63.24 2.04
N GLU A 27 17.99 -63.30 1.84
CA GLU A 27 16.86 -63.20 2.76
C GLU A 27 16.50 -61.82 3.34
N LYS A 28 15.17 -61.57 3.36
CA LYS A 28 14.55 -60.32 3.82
C LYS A 28 15.11 -59.95 5.20
N PRO A 29 15.49 -58.68 5.44
CA PRO A 29 16.08 -58.27 6.71
C PRO A 29 15.14 -58.60 7.88
N ASP A 30 15.68 -59.29 8.89
CA ASP A 30 14.97 -59.65 10.13
C ASP A 30 14.24 -58.41 10.69
N PRO A 31 12.92 -58.47 10.95
CA PRO A 31 12.16 -57.37 11.53
C PRO A 31 12.80 -56.80 12.81
N LYS A 32 13.52 -57.62 13.60
CA LYS A 32 14.25 -57.16 14.80
C LYS A 32 15.52 -56.38 14.46
N PHE A 33 16.14 -56.63 13.31
CA PHE A 33 17.25 -55.84 12.80
C PHE A 33 16.75 -54.50 12.26
N ALA A 34 15.67 -54.48 11.49
CA ALA A 34 15.05 -53.25 11.00
C ALA A 34 14.59 -52.33 12.16
N LEU A 35 14.00 -52.90 13.22
CA LEU A 35 13.62 -52.16 14.44
C LEU A 35 14.83 -51.60 15.19
N ARG A 36 15.92 -52.38 15.32
CA ARG A 36 17.17 -51.91 15.95
C ARG A 36 17.83 -50.81 15.14
N LEU A 37 17.89 -50.95 13.81
CA LEU A 37 18.44 -49.93 12.92
C LEU A 37 17.60 -48.65 12.97
N ARG A 38 16.26 -48.77 12.97
CA ARG A 38 15.36 -47.61 13.11
C ARG A 38 15.50 -46.93 14.47
N ALA A 39 15.69 -47.69 15.56
CA ALA A 39 15.95 -47.16 16.88
C ALA A 39 17.34 -46.51 17.02
N GLN A 40 18.35 -47.04 16.33
CA GLN A 40 19.69 -46.44 16.29
C GLN A 40 19.71 -45.17 15.46
N LEU A 41 19.03 -45.14 14.31
CA LEU A 41 18.88 -43.95 13.48
C LEU A 41 18.04 -42.88 14.17
N SER A 42 16.94 -43.23 14.83
CA SER A 42 16.16 -42.26 15.61
C SER A 42 16.90 -41.77 16.86
N GLY A 43 17.71 -42.62 17.49
CA GLY A 43 18.58 -42.24 18.62
C GLY A 43 19.75 -41.33 18.21
N HIS A 44 20.30 -41.52 17.02
CA HIS A 44 21.31 -40.61 16.44
C HIS A 44 20.68 -39.28 16.01
N MET A 45 19.55 -39.32 15.30
CA MET A 45 18.83 -38.09 14.92
C MET A 45 18.35 -37.30 16.14
N ALA A 46 17.86 -37.95 17.20
CA ALA A 46 17.43 -37.24 18.42
C ALA A 46 18.60 -36.69 19.26
N ARG A 47 19.81 -37.27 19.13
CA ARG A 47 21.03 -36.73 19.77
C ARG A 47 21.64 -35.59 18.96
N GLU A 48 21.63 -35.68 17.64
CA GLU A 48 21.99 -34.58 16.75
C GLU A 48 20.97 -33.44 16.87
N GLU A 49 19.67 -33.71 16.94
CA GLU A 49 18.63 -32.69 17.15
C GLU A 49 18.78 -31.97 18.50
N LYS A 50 19.14 -32.69 19.57
CA LYS A 50 19.47 -32.07 20.87
C LYS A 50 20.80 -31.32 20.88
N GLN A 51 21.81 -31.74 20.12
CA GLN A 51 23.08 -31.01 20.02
C GLN A 51 23.00 -29.80 19.07
N LEU A 52 22.20 -29.90 18.00
CA LEU A 52 21.96 -28.85 17.01
C LEU A 52 21.07 -27.73 17.57
N LEU A 53 20.10 -28.05 18.44
CA LEU A 53 19.33 -27.04 19.16
C LEU A 53 20.11 -26.33 20.28
N THR A 54 21.29 -26.86 20.67
CA THR A 54 22.17 -26.25 21.68
C THR A 54 23.33 -25.43 21.09
N GLN A 55 23.43 -25.30 19.76
CA GLN A 55 24.31 -24.30 19.15
C GLN A 55 23.68 -22.90 19.30
N ASN A 56 23.94 -22.28 20.44
CA ASN A 56 23.96 -20.83 20.67
C ASN A 56 22.96 -19.95 19.89
N PHE A 57 21.67 -20.28 19.90
CA PHE A 57 20.62 -19.25 19.80
C PHE A 57 20.52 -18.48 21.12
N ASN A 58 21.62 -17.86 21.53
CA ASN A 58 21.69 -16.97 22.69
C ASN A 58 20.99 -15.62 22.44
N PHE A 59 20.35 -15.49 21.27
CA PHE A 59 19.51 -14.37 20.87
C PHE A 59 18.20 -14.38 21.66
N MET A 60 17.47 -15.50 21.71
CA MET A 60 16.17 -15.61 22.40
C MET A 60 16.23 -15.33 23.91
N SER A 61 17.38 -15.52 24.55
CA SER A 61 17.57 -15.18 25.98
C SER A 61 17.69 -13.66 26.23
N ARG A 62 18.00 -12.87 25.18
CA ARG A 62 17.97 -11.39 25.18
C ARG A 62 16.61 -10.81 24.78
N PHE A 63 15.77 -11.57 24.06
CA PHE A 63 14.39 -11.20 23.71
C PHE A 63 13.37 -11.61 24.77
N LYS A 64 13.65 -11.34 26.06
CA LYS A 64 12.67 -11.49 27.16
C LYS A 64 11.63 -10.37 27.14
N PHE A 65 11.05 -10.11 25.98
CA PHE A 65 9.87 -9.28 25.90
C PHE A 65 8.68 -10.23 25.74
N ALA A 66 7.85 -10.32 26.78
CA ALA A 66 6.49 -10.81 26.63
C ALA A 66 5.72 -9.75 25.84
N ILE A 67 5.94 -9.71 24.52
CA ILE A 67 5.36 -8.68 23.68
C ILE A 67 3.92 -9.06 23.41
N ALA A 68 3.00 -8.30 23.99
CA ALA A 68 1.56 -8.52 23.89
C ALA A 68 0.94 -8.13 22.52
N GLY A 69 1.74 -7.95 21.46
CA GLY A 69 1.22 -7.63 20.12
C GLY A 69 2.28 -7.50 19.04
N ALA A 70 1.96 -7.89 17.81
CA ALA A 70 2.90 -7.91 16.68
C ALA A 70 3.51 -6.54 16.33
N VAL A 71 2.77 -5.43 16.55
CA VAL A 71 3.27 -4.07 16.30
C VAL A 71 4.46 -3.73 17.20
N ILE A 72 4.33 -3.99 18.51
CA ILE A 72 5.41 -3.74 19.47
C ILE A 72 6.62 -4.63 19.16
N ALA A 73 6.40 -5.85 18.67
CA ALA A 73 7.45 -6.79 18.31
C ALA A 73 8.23 -6.30 17.09
N ALA A 74 7.55 -5.77 16.09
CA ALA A 74 8.19 -5.21 14.92
C ALA A 74 8.90 -3.90 15.21
N VAL A 75 8.32 -3.00 16.03
CA VAL A 75 9.02 -1.80 16.51
C VAL A 75 10.31 -2.19 17.24
N ALA A 76 10.24 -3.15 18.16
CA ALA A 76 11.41 -3.63 18.89
C ALA A 76 12.45 -4.24 17.95
N LEU A 77 12.01 -5.01 16.94
CA LEU A 77 12.89 -5.56 15.92
C LEU A 77 13.55 -4.44 15.10
N ILE A 78 12.81 -3.42 14.66
CA ILE A 78 13.36 -2.26 13.93
C ILE A 78 14.37 -1.51 14.80
N ALA A 79 14.11 -1.34 16.10
CA ALA A 79 15.03 -0.66 17.02
C ALA A 79 16.34 -1.42 17.18
N VAL A 80 16.26 -2.74 17.35
CA VAL A 80 17.44 -3.61 17.41
C VAL A 80 18.20 -3.58 16.08
N LEU A 81 17.51 -3.71 14.95
CA LEU A 81 18.10 -3.74 13.62
C LEU A 81 18.72 -2.40 13.20
N SER A 82 18.17 -1.27 13.65
CA SER A 82 18.68 0.06 13.34
C SER A 82 19.81 0.53 14.26
N GLY A 83 20.11 -0.22 15.34
CA GLY A 83 21.11 0.18 16.34
C GLY A 83 20.78 1.52 17.03
N SER A 84 19.52 1.94 16.95
CA SER A 84 19.05 3.26 17.34
C SER A 84 17.99 3.13 18.44
N ASP A 85 18.24 3.77 19.58
CA ASP A 85 17.24 3.97 20.64
C ASP A 85 16.12 4.96 20.20
N LYS A 86 16.26 5.54 19.00
CA LYS A 86 15.36 6.54 18.41
C LYS A 86 14.78 6.03 17.10
N VAL A 87 14.18 4.84 17.10
CA VAL A 87 13.18 4.55 16.06
C VAL A 87 12.05 5.52 16.30
N LEU A 88 11.93 6.52 15.43
CA LEU A 88 10.78 7.41 15.44
C LEU A 88 9.56 6.54 15.16
N LEU A 89 8.88 6.21 16.25
CA LEU A 89 7.55 5.64 16.20
C LEU A 89 6.67 6.56 15.34
N PRO A 90 5.72 6.00 14.59
CA PRO A 90 4.72 6.79 13.90
C PRO A 90 4.07 7.76 14.89
N GLY A 91 4.17 9.06 14.60
CA GLY A 91 3.67 10.12 15.47
C GLY A 91 4.67 11.26 15.70
N LYS A 92 5.98 11.01 15.83
CA LYS A 92 6.95 12.11 16.01
C LYS A 92 7.48 12.61 14.67
N GLN A 93 7.22 13.88 14.36
CA GLN A 93 7.66 14.52 13.12
C GLN A 93 9.03 15.19 13.29
N GLU A 94 9.91 14.95 12.32
CA GLU A 94 11.20 15.60 12.18
C GLU A 94 11.26 16.30 10.83
N ILE A 95 11.61 17.59 10.81
CA ILE A 95 11.76 18.38 9.59
C ILE A 95 13.16 19.00 9.59
N ALA A 96 14.02 18.55 8.67
CA ALA A 96 15.34 19.11 8.45
C ALA A 96 15.30 20.20 7.36
N LEU A 97 15.97 21.33 7.59
CA LEU A 97 16.09 22.37 6.57
C LEU A 97 17.21 22.00 5.59
N ALA A 98 16.86 21.79 4.32
CA ALA A 98 17.80 21.37 3.28
C ALA A 98 18.45 22.55 2.52
N GLY A 99 17.99 23.78 2.78
CA GLY A 99 18.38 24.98 2.04
C GLY A 99 17.40 25.31 0.91
N GLU A 100 17.60 26.45 0.25
CA GLU A 100 16.75 26.90 -0.86
C GLU A 100 16.99 26.08 -2.13
N GLY A 101 15.92 25.67 -2.81
CA GLY A 101 15.99 24.88 -4.05
C GLY A 101 16.70 23.53 -3.92
N ALA A 102 16.79 22.96 -2.71
CA ALA A 102 17.61 21.79 -2.41
C ALA A 102 17.15 20.50 -3.10
N PHE A 103 15.90 20.44 -3.58
CA PHE A 103 15.39 19.31 -4.35
C PHE A 103 15.61 19.47 -5.85
N GLY A 104 16.33 20.51 -6.28
CA GLY A 104 16.52 20.84 -7.68
C GLY A 104 15.26 21.44 -8.31
N ALA A 105 15.26 21.52 -9.65
CA ALA A 105 14.13 22.04 -10.40
C ALA A 105 12.95 21.06 -10.35
N LEU A 106 11.76 21.57 -10.00
CA LEU A 106 10.55 20.74 -9.85
C LEU A 106 9.76 20.57 -11.16
N THR A 107 10.42 20.80 -12.30
CA THR A 107 9.81 20.74 -13.64
C THR A 107 9.66 19.32 -14.20
N LYS A 108 10.22 18.29 -13.54
CA LYS A 108 10.16 16.88 -13.94
C LYS A 108 9.29 16.02 -13.00
N VAL A 109 8.17 16.56 -12.56
CA VAL A 109 7.11 15.77 -11.93
C VAL A 109 6.38 15.03 -13.06
N SER A 110 6.10 13.74 -12.97
CA SER A 110 5.33 12.99 -13.97
C SER A 110 4.03 12.47 -13.37
N VAL A 111 3.00 12.32 -14.22
CA VAL A 111 1.65 11.93 -13.81
C VAL A 111 1.62 10.41 -13.68
N SER A 112 1.43 9.88 -12.47
CA SER A 112 0.87 8.53 -12.35
C SER A 112 -0.66 8.65 -12.40
N ALA A 113 -1.30 7.64 -12.97
CA ALA A 113 -2.76 7.59 -13.05
C ALA A 113 -3.37 7.90 -11.69
N LYS A 114 -4.29 8.88 -11.68
CA LYS A 114 -5.23 9.25 -10.62
C LYS A 114 -5.15 8.26 -9.46
N GLY A 115 -4.57 8.69 -8.33
CA GLY A 115 -4.45 7.88 -7.13
C GLY A 115 -5.79 7.18 -6.88
N GLN A 116 -5.79 5.86 -7.10
CA GLN A 116 -6.90 5.02 -6.73
C GLN A 116 -6.95 5.15 -5.21
N GLY A 117 -7.91 5.93 -4.71
CA GLY A 117 -8.10 6.15 -3.28
C GLY A 117 -7.98 4.79 -2.61
N GLY A 118 -7.12 4.72 -1.59
CA GLY A 118 -6.78 3.50 -0.86
C GLY A 118 -8.00 2.92 -0.16
N GLY A 119 -8.89 2.33 -0.94
CA GLY A 119 -9.95 1.42 -0.54
C GLY A 119 -9.48 0.03 -0.93
N GLY A 120 -9.37 -0.84 0.07
CA GLY A 120 -8.80 -2.18 -0.05
C GLY A 120 -9.39 -2.97 -1.21
N GLY A 121 -8.50 -3.47 -2.06
CA GLY A 121 -8.81 -4.37 -3.16
C GLY A 121 -7.58 -5.19 -3.52
N GLY A 122 -7.18 -6.11 -2.64
CA GLY A 122 -6.24 -7.20 -2.92
C GLY A 122 -4.76 -6.81 -3.14
N PRO A 123 -3.82 -7.74 -2.89
CA PRO A 123 -2.40 -7.46 -3.04
C PRO A 123 -2.02 -7.26 -4.51
N ALA A 124 -1.42 -6.11 -4.83
CA ALA A 124 -0.56 -5.97 -5.99
C ALA A 124 0.74 -6.73 -5.71
N ASP A 125 0.73 -8.03 -6.02
CA ASP A 125 1.86 -8.83 -6.52
C ASP A 125 1.52 -10.32 -6.44
N ALA A 126 0.73 -10.77 -7.40
CA ALA A 126 0.70 -12.16 -7.84
C ALA A 126 0.45 -12.17 -9.34
N ALA A 127 1.52 -12.25 -10.13
CA ALA A 127 1.42 -12.58 -11.54
C ALA A 127 0.83 -13.99 -11.67
N LEU A 128 -0.49 -14.07 -11.83
CA LEU A 128 -1.17 -15.29 -12.24
C LEU A 128 -0.83 -15.55 -13.72
N PRO A 129 -0.40 -16.77 -14.10
CA PRO A 129 -0.14 -17.09 -15.50
C PRO A 129 -1.44 -17.00 -16.31
N ALA A 130 -1.36 -16.31 -17.45
CA ALA A 130 -2.44 -15.95 -18.39
C ALA A 130 -3.19 -17.14 -19.05
N ALA A 131 -3.12 -18.35 -18.49
CA ALA A 131 -3.70 -19.56 -19.05
C ALA A 131 -4.95 -20.07 -18.31
N LEU A 132 -5.44 -19.37 -17.27
CA LEU A 132 -6.65 -19.76 -16.53
C LEU A 132 -7.82 -18.77 -16.63
N GLU A 133 -7.71 -17.71 -17.44
CA GLU A 133 -8.80 -16.75 -17.71
C GLU A 133 -9.73 -17.18 -18.86
N ALA A 134 -9.39 -18.24 -19.60
CA ALA A 134 -10.13 -18.64 -20.80
C ALA A 134 -11.41 -19.48 -20.54
N GLU A 135 -11.71 -19.88 -19.30
CA GLU A 135 -12.85 -20.80 -19.03
C GLU A 135 -13.91 -20.29 -18.04
N ARG A 136 -13.95 -19.00 -17.69
CA ARG A 136 -15.01 -18.45 -16.80
C ARG A 136 -15.79 -17.24 -17.33
N SER A 137 -15.80 -17.01 -18.64
CA SER A 137 -16.61 -15.96 -19.26
C SER A 137 -17.55 -16.53 -20.32
N SER A 138 -18.57 -17.27 -19.88
CA SER A 138 -19.74 -17.59 -20.70
C SER A 138 -21.04 -17.58 -19.89
N ALA A 139 -21.29 -16.48 -19.19
CA ALA A 139 -22.65 -16.09 -18.80
C ALA A 139 -23.01 -14.83 -19.60
N GLY A 140 -23.87 -15.00 -20.59
CA GLY A 140 -24.09 -14.04 -21.68
C GLY A 140 -24.65 -12.70 -21.24
N PHE A 141 -24.01 -11.63 -21.71
CA PHE A 141 -24.67 -10.33 -21.87
C PHE A 141 -25.37 -10.33 -23.23
N GLY A 142 -26.69 -10.30 -23.18
CA GLY A 142 -27.53 -10.13 -24.37
C GLY A 142 -27.18 -8.83 -25.08
N GLY A 143 -26.93 -8.94 -26.39
CA GLY A 143 -26.68 -7.81 -27.27
C GLY A 143 -27.90 -6.89 -27.33
N GLY A 144 -27.82 -5.79 -26.59
CA GLY A 144 -28.57 -4.58 -26.84
C GLY A 144 -27.56 -3.47 -27.06
N SER A 145 -27.56 -2.86 -28.25
CA SER A 145 -26.78 -1.67 -28.56
C SER A 145 -27.12 -0.58 -27.55
N SER A 146 -26.36 -0.50 -26.47
CA SER A 146 -26.39 0.64 -25.57
C SER A 146 -25.66 1.75 -26.31
N ILE A 147 -26.43 2.74 -26.78
CA ILE A 147 -25.89 4.02 -27.24
C ILE A 147 -24.98 4.49 -26.10
N MET A 148 -23.66 4.57 -26.34
CA MET A 148 -22.77 5.18 -25.36
C MET A 148 -23.31 6.59 -25.07
N PRO A 149 -23.58 6.94 -23.80
CA PRO A 149 -24.09 8.27 -23.47
C PRO A 149 -23.10 9.31 -24.02
N VAL A 150 -23.64 10.33 -24.68
CA VAL A 150 -22.85 11.44 -25.22
C VAL A 150 -22.01 12.01 -24.06
N PRO A 151 -20.68 12.19 -24.23
CA PRO A 151 -19.84 12.72 -23.17
C PRO A 151 -20.35 14.07 -22.68
N THR A 152 -20.34 14.30 -21.37
CA THR A 152 -20.62 15.62 -20.79
C THR A 152 -19.31 16.36 -20.59
N ASN A 153 -19.21 17.56 -21.15
CA ASN A 153 -18.10 18.49 -20.95
C ASN A 153 -18.36 19.33 -19.70
N TYR A 154 -17.33 19.60 -18.93
CA TYR A 154 -17.43 20.48 -17.76
C TYR A 154 -16.68 21.78 -17.99
N LYS A 155 -17.34 22.90 -17.68
CA LYS A 155 -16.74 24.24 -17.65
C LYS A 155 -16.62 24.70 -16.22
N PHE A 156 -15.40 24.86 -15.73
CA PHE A 156 -15.14 25.36 -14.39
C PHE A 156 -15.21 26.89 -14.38
N VAL A 157 -15.89 27.46 -13.38
CA VAL A 157 -16.08 28.91 -13.23
C VAL A 157 -15.80 29.29 -11.79
N TYR A 158 -14.93 30.28 -11.58
CA TYR A 158 -14.68 30.78 -10.23
C TYR A 158 -15.84 31.64 -9.72
N ALA A 159 -16.41 31.27 -8.57
CA ALA A 159 -17.57 31.94 -7.95
C ALA A 159 -17.36 32.22 -6.45
N GLY A 160 -16.10 32.22 -6.00
CA GLY A 160 -15.67 32.54 -4.63
C GLY A 160 -15.35 34.02 -4.42
N GLU A 161 -14.91 34.34 -3.20
CA GLU A 161 -14.44 35.67 -2.77
C GLU A 161 -13.04 35.99 -3.35
N ASP A 162 -12.58 37.23 -3.25
CA ASP A 162 -11.21 37.55 -3.67
C ASP A 162 -10.17 36.98 -2.69
N PHE A 163 -9.04 36.54 -3.21
CA PHE A 163 -7.91 36.01 -2.44
C PHE A 163 -6.59 36.56 -2.98
N GLY A 164 -5.55 36.53 -2.15
CA GLY A 164 -4.19 36.94 -2.51
C GLY A 164 -3.15 35.98 -1.96
N ILE A 165 -1.93 36.06 -2.51
CA ILE A 165 -0.75 35.34 -2.04
C ILE A 165 0.24 36.37 -1.52
N ASP A 166 0.57 36.27 -0.24
CA ASP A 166 1.37 37.27 0.51
C ASP A 166 2.85 36.89 0.65
N GLN A 167 3.26 35.78 0.04
CA GLN A 167 4.59 35.20 0.17
C GLN A 167 5.16 34.88 -1.21
N ASP A 168 6.34 35.41 -1.49
CA ASP A 168 7.08 35.15 -2.73
C ASP A 168 7.76 33.78 -2.73
N LYS A 169 7.94 33.18 -1.54
CA LYS A 169 8.54 31.86 -1.33
C LYS A 169 7.76 31.04 -0.32
N MET A 170 7.62 29.74 -0.57
CA MET A 170 7.04 28.79 0.39
C MET A 170 7.87 27.51 0.44
N GLU A 171 7.75 26.80 1.56
CA GLU A 171 8.45 25.53 1.78
C GLU A 171 7.75 24.38 1.05
N VAL A 172 8.53 23.63 0.27
CA VAL A 172 8.18 22.30 -0.21
C VAL A 172 8.81 21.29 0.73
N TYR A 173 8.09 20.21 1.03
CA TYR A 173 8.61 19.14 1.87
C TYR A 173 8.87 17.89 1.04
N ARG A 174 9.94 17.16 1.34
CA ARG A 174 10.24 15.83 0.78
C ARG A 174 10.24 14.81 1.89
N ARG A 175 9.58 13.65 1.72
CA ARG A 175 9.70 12.56 2.71
C ARG A 175 11.09 11.94 2.65
N VAL A 176 11.72 11.76 3.81
CA VAL A 176 12.97 11.01 3.95
C VAL A 176 12.64 9.54 4.20
N LYS A 177 12.73 8.70 3.17
CA LYS A 177 12.34 7.28 3.22
C LYS A 177 13.21 6.43 4.17
N GLY A 178 12.68 5.28 4.56
CA GLY A 178 13.34 4.23 5.35
C GLY A 178 13.37 4.46 6.86
N PHE A 179 13.71 3.47 7.67
CA PHE A 179 13.85 3.67 9.13
C PHE A 179 15.27 4.05 9.58
N GLY A 180 16.19 4.28 8.62
CA GLY A 180 17.62 4.51 8.87
C GLY A 180 18.49 3.43 8.22
N SER A 181 19.80 3.46 8.45
CA SER A 181 20.72 2.40 8.03
C SER A 181 20.59 1.21 8.98
N VAL A 182 19.91 0.16 8.52
CA VAL A 182 19.88 -1.15 9.21
C VAL A 182 21.12 -1.93 8.76
N ASP A 183 22.07 -2.18 9.67
CA ASP A 183 23.21 -3.06 9.36
C ASP A 183 22.76 -4.51 9.46
N PHE A 184 22.36 -5.06 8.32
CA PHE A 184 21.85 -6.41 8.25
C PHE A 184 22.95 -7.47 8.20
N ASN A 185 24.22 -7.08 8.06
CA ASN A 185 25.32 -8.05 7.97
C ASN A 185 25.53 -8.76 9.32
N GLU A 186 25.37 -8.06 10.43
CA GLU A 186 25.46 -8.66 11.77
C GLU A 186 24.30 -9.62 12.03
N PHE A 187 23.11 -9.33 11.50
CA PHE A 187 21.95 -10.22 11.61
C PHE A 187 22.09 -11.45 10.70
N ILE A 188 22.34 -11.29 9.41
CA ILE A 188 22.46 -12.40 8.44
C ILE A 188 23.59 -13.35 8.79
N SER A 189 24.74 -12.84 9.23
CA SER A 189 25.90 -13.69 9.56
C SER A 189 25.62 -14.68 10.71
N GLN A 190 24.55 -14.44 11.48
CA GLN A 190 24.08 -15.35 12.53
C GLN A 190 23.07 -16.39 12.01
N PHE A 191 22.50 -16.22 10.81
CA PHE A 191 21.60 -17.18 10.17
C PHE A 191 22.38 -18.12 9.24
N ALA A 192 23.02 -19.12 9.83
CA ALA A 192 23.45 -20.29 9.08
C ALA A 192 22.24 -21.22 8.88
N VAL A 193 21.46 -21.01 7.81
CA VAL A 193 20.42 -21.98 7.43
C VAL A 193 21.11 -23.17 6.78
N GLN A 194 20.84 -24.41 7.23
CA GLN A 194 21.51 -25.62 6.71
C GLN A 194 21.38 -25.81 5.19
N ILE A 195 20.42 -25.13 4.55
CA ILE A 195 20.17 -25.17 3.12
C ILE A 195 20.99 -24.15 2.30
N PHE A 196 21.45 -23.05 2.91
CA PHE A 196 22.32 -22.08 2.25
C PHE A 196 23.09 -21.21 3.26
N ASP A 197 24.35 -20.93 2.95
CA ASP A 197 25.18 -20.01 3.74
C ASP A 197 24.83 -18.57 3.37
N ALA A 198 23.94 -17.95 4.15
CA ALA A 198 23.54 -16.57 3.98
C ALA A 198 24.72 -15.58 4.14
N GLY A 199 25.78 -15.97 4.86
CA GLY A 199 27.00 -15.19 5.03
C GLY A 199 27.83 -15.04 3.76
N LYS A 200 27.56 -15.84 2.72
CA LYS A 200 28.19 -15.69 1.40
C LYS A 200 27.61 -14.53 0.57
N PHE A 201 26.47 -13.99 0.96
CA PHE A 201 25.91 -12.79 0.33
C PHE A 201 26.52 -11.54 0.98
N GLY A 202 27.62 -11.06 0.40
CA GLY A 202 28.24 -9.81 0.83
C GLY A 202 27.34 -8.60 0.56
N GLN A 203 27.30 -7.65 1.50
CA GLN A 203 26.53 -6.39 1.41
C GLN A 203 25.01 -6.59 1.33
N SER A 204 24.50 -7.60 2.02
CA SER A 204 23.06 -7.89 2.07
C SER A 204 22.28 -6.82 2.83
N LYS A 205 21.06 -6.54 2.38
CA LYS A 205 20.13 -5.59 3.01
C LYS A 205 18.77 -6.24 3.23
N LEU A 206 18.17 -6.01 4.40
CA LEU A 206 16.77 -6.32 4.61
C LEU A 206 15.95 -5.13 4.15
N GLU A 207 15.18 -5.32 3.07
CA GLU A 207 14.26 -4.28 2.60
C GLU A 207 12.86 -4.46 3.20
N TYR A 208 12.44 -5.71 3.45
CA TYR A 208 11.07 -6.03 3.83
C TYR A 208 11.01 -7.24 4.77
N PHE A 209 10.10 -7.21 5.74
CA PHE A 209 9.72 -8.40 6.51
C PHE A 209 8.24 -8.39 6.89
N ARG A 210 7.69 -9.57 7.19
CA ARG A 210 6.33 -9.76 7.67
C ARG A 210 6.31 -10.50 9.00
N VAL A 211 5.49 -10.04 9.93
CA VAL A 211 5.16 -10.75 11.17
C VAL A 211 3.65 -11.00 11.15
N ALA A 212 3.20 -12.19 11.55
CA ALA A 212 1.78 -12.50 11.63
C ALA A 212 1.43 -13.08 13.00
N GLU A 213 0.30 -12.66 13.54
CA GLU A 213 -0.24 -13.20 14.78
C GLU A 213 -0.98 -14.51 14.50
N ASP A 214 -0.65 -15.53 15.28
CA ASP A 214 -1.23 -16.86 15.17
C ASP A 214 -2.35 -17.08 16.19
N ARG A 215 -3.42 -16.29 16.06
CA ARG A 215 -4.60 -16.32 16.93
C ARG A 215 -5.84 -15.90 16.15
N ASP A 216 -7.02 -16.25 16.62
CA ASP A 216 -8.28 -15.79 16.02
C ASP A 216 -8.32 -14.27 15.90
N PHE A 217 -8.69 -13.77 14.72
CA PHE A 217 -8.63 -12.36 14.35
C PHE A 217 -7.22 -11.73 14.51
N GLY A 218 -6.17 -12.53 14.37
CA GLY A 218 -4.79 -12.05 14.41
C GLY A 218 -4.44 -11.14 13.23
N TYR A 219 -3.49 -10.24 13.43
CA TYR A 219 -3.04 -9.33 12.38
C TYR A 219 -1.75 -9.81 11.70
N GLY A 220 -1.63 -9.51 10.40
CA GLY A 220 -0.38 -9.47 9.68
C GLY A 220 0.18 -8.06 9.69
N LEU A 221 1.47 -7.95 9.95
CA LEU A 221 2.23 -6.72 9.89
C LEU A 221 3.28 -6.83 8.79
N ASN A 222 3.18 -5.98 7.79
CA ASN A 222 4.16 -5.86 6.71
C ASN A 222 4.98 -4.61 6.96
N VAL A 223 6.31 -4.75 7.03
CA VAL A 223 7.23 -3.64 7.28
C VAL A 223 8.16 -3.50 6.09
N ASP A 224 8.11 -2.34 5.45
CA ASP A 224 9.06 -1.94 4.42
C ASP A 224 10.09 -1.00 5.04
N LEU A 225 11.30 -1.53 5.23
CA LEU A 225 12.43 -0.81 5.83
C LEU A 225 13.05 0.21 4.88
N LYS A 226 12.89 0.01 3.56
CA LYS A 226 13.42 0.89 2.52
C LYS A 226 12.54 2.11 2.35
N GLU A 227 11.23 1.91 2.25
CA GLU A 227 10.26 2.98 2.16
C GLU A 227 10.01 3.63 3.53
N GLY A 228 10.18 2.89 4.62
CA GLY A 228 9.92 3.39 5.97
C GLY A 228 8.44 3.36 6.29
N THR A 229 7.77 2.29 5.88
CA THR A 229 6.32 2.12 6.02
C THR A 229 5.98 0.84 6.76
N ILE A 230 4.86 0.89 7.47
CA ILE A 230 4.27 -0.24 8.16
C ILE A 230 2.84 -0.37 7.66
N ASN A 231 2.41 -1.59 7.39
CA ASN A 231 1.03 -1.89 7.06
C ASN A 231 0.52 -3.00 7.98
N ILE A 232 -0.53 -2.70 8.72
CA ILE A 232 -1.27 -3.68 9.52
C ILE A 232 -2.44 -4.14 8.67
N SER A 233 -2.64 -5.45 8.53
CA SER A 233 -3.77 -6.01 7.82
C SER A 233 -4.26 -7.28 8.51
N GLU A 234 -5.47 -7.72 8.17
CA GLU A 234 -5.98 -9.02 8.57
C GLU A 234 -4.96 -10.13 8.27
N ASN A 235 -4.75 -11.05 9.21
CA ASN A 235 -4.20 -12.35 8.87
C ASN A 235 -5.34 -13.20 8.32
N TRP A 236 -5.50 -13.24 6.99
CA TRP A 236 -6.66 -13.85 6.31
C TRP A 236 -6.95 -15.30 6.78
N GLU A 237 -5.91 -16.08 7.11
CA GLU A 237 -6.05 -17.45 7.62
C GLU A 237 -6.80 -17.50 8.95
N ARG A 238 -6.64 -16.45 9.77
CA ARG A 238 -7.18 -16.32 11.12
C ARG A 238 -8.43 -15.44 11.19
N TRP A 239 -8.82 -14.80 10.08
CA TRP A 239 -10.03 -13.99 9.94
C TRP A 239 -11.11 -14.78 9.20
N GLN A 240 -11.60 -15.86 9.80
CA GLN A 240 -12.65 -16.69 9.22
C GLN A 240 -14.02 -16.15 9.61
N THR A 241 -14.75 -15.58 8.63
CA THR A 241 -16.13 -15.11 8.82
C THR A 241 -17.12 -16.02 8.09
N PRO A 242 -18.38 -16.14 8.56
CA PRO A 242 -19.36 -17.04 7.95
C PRO A 242 -19.61 -16.80 6.46
N ASP A 243 -19.55 -15.54 6.00
CA ASP A 243 -19.72 -15.17 4.60
C ASP A 243 -18.57 -15.68 3.71
N ARG A 244 -17.34 -15.77 4.24
CA ARG A 244 -16.19 -16.35 3.50
C ARG A 244 -16.32 -17.85 3.28
N GLN A 245 -17.22 -18.51 4.01
CA GLN A 245 -17.49 -19.93 3.87
C GLN A 245 -18.69 -20.20 2.92
N CYS A 246 -19.30 -19.15 2.37
CA CYS A 246 -20.43 -19.30 1.46
C CYS A 246 -20.03 -19.90 0.12
N GLN A 247 -20.77 -20.94 -0.29
CA GLN A 247 -20.58 -21.61 -1.58
C GLN A 247 -21.78 -21.47 -2.52
N THR A 248 -22.90 -20.93 -2.03
CA THR A 248 -24.14 -20.79 -2.80
C THR A 248 -24.68 -19.36 -2.76
N PRO A 249 -25.41 -18.91 -3.80
CA PRO A 249 -26.03 -17.58 -3.83
C PRO A 249 -26.94 -17.30 -2.63
N GLU A 250 -27.69 -18.30 -2.16
CA GLU A 250 -28.60 -18.16 -1.01
C GLU A 250 -27.83 -17.85 0.27
N CYS A 251 -26.64 -18.44 0.43
CA CYS A 251 -25.75 -18.13 1.54
C CYS A 251 -25.27 -16.67 1.48
N TYR A 252 -24.83 -16.21 0.29
CA TYR A 252 -24.40 -14.82 0.11
C TYR A 252 -25.53 -13.82 0.41
N GLU A 253 -26.75 -14.10 -0.03
CA GLU A 253 -27.92 -13.25 0.26
C GLU A 253 -28.27 -13.21 1.75
N GLN A 254 -28.07 -14.31 2.48
CA GLN A 254 -28.28 -14.34 3.94
C GLN A 254 -27.32 -13.39 4.68
N TYR A 255 -26.09 -13.23 4.19
CA TYR A 255 -25.07 -12.36 4.79
C TYR A 255 -24.94 -11.01 4.09
N ARG A 256 -25.87 -10.66 3.20
CA ARG A 256 -25.87 -9.38 2.52
C ARG A 256 -26.14 -8.26 3.51
N LEU A 257 -25.23 -7.28 3.53
CA LEU A 257 -25.34 -6.13 4.42
C LEU A 257 -26.43 -5.16 3.94
N ARG A 258 -27.07 -4.53 4.90
CA ARG A 258 -28.04 -3.45 4.70
C ARG A 258 -27.47 -2.13 5.22
N PRO A 259 -27.90 -0.97 4.68
CA PRO A 259 -27.41 0.33 5.11
C PRO A 259 -27.50 0.54 6.63
N GLU A 260 -28.56 0.02 7.27
CA GLU A 260 -28.80 0.19 8.71
C GLU A 260 -27.82 -0.61 9.59
N GLN A 261 -27.09 -1.55 8.99
CA GLN A 261 -26.06 -2.34 9.68
C GLN A 261 -24.69 -1.65 9.68
N ILE A 262 -24.51 -0.58 8.89
CA ILE A 262 -23.31 0.23 8.92
C ILE A 262 -23.38 1.12 10.18
N PRO A 263 -22.40 1.03 11.10
CA PRO A 263 -22.40 1.88 12.29
C PRO A 263 -22.31 3.37 11.92
N ALA A 264 -22.78 4.23 12.83
CA ALA A 264 -22.60 5.67 12.70
C ALA A 264 -21.10 6.05 12.68
N ASP A 265 -20.77 7.14 11.98
CA ASP A 265 -19.39 7.57 11.77
C ASP A 265 -18.63 7.75 13.09
N GLU A 266 -19.27 8.29 14.12
CA GLU A 266 -18.68 8.50 15.45
C GLU A 266 -18.31 7.17 16.12
N ALA A 267 -19.12 6.12 15.93
CA ALA A 267 -18.86 4.80 16.48
C ALA A 267 -17.67 4.12 15.77
N VAL A 268 -17.59 4.27 14.44
CA VAL A 268 -16.46 3.78 13.65
C VAL A 268 -15.18 4.49 14.07
N ILE A 269 -15.19 5.83 14.15
CA ILE A 269 -14.05 6.64 14.58
C ILE A 269 -13.61 6.28 16.01
N ALA A 270 -14.55 6.03 16.92
CA ALA A 270 -14.22 5.59 18.28
C ALA A 270 -13.52 4.23 18.29
N ALA A 271 -13.98 3.27 17.48
CA ALA A 271 -13.36 1.95 17.37
C ALA A 271 -11.97 2.01 16.74
N THR A 272 -11.77 2.83 15.70
CA THR A 272 -10.44 3.02 15.09
C THR A 272 -9.48 3.72 16.04
N ASN A 273 -9.95 4.74 16.79
CA ASN A 273 -9.14 5.40 17.81
C ASN A 273 -8.69 4.44 18.92
N ALA A 274 -9.60 3.61 19.43
CA ALA A 274 -9.29 2.62 20.45
C ALA A 274 -8.23 1.62 19.97
N PHE A 275 -8.33 1.16 18.72
CA PHE A 275 -7.33 0.31 18.10
C PHE A 275 -5.95 0.99 18.03
N LEU A 276 -5.89 2.23 17.54
CA LEU A 276 -4.62 2.95 17.44
C LEU A 276 -3.98 3.16 18.82
N ASP A 277 -4.79 3.45 19.84
CA ASP A 277 -4.32 3.59 21.23
C ASP A 277 -3.81 2.26 21.81
N GLU A 278 -4.52 1.15 21.56
CA GLU A 278 -4.12 -0.20 21.99
C GLU A 278 -2.74 -0.58 21.44
N TYR A 279 -2.47 -0.23 20.17
CA TYR A 279 -1.21 -0.53 19.49
C TYR A 279 -0.15 0.57 19.61
N GLY A 280 -0.42 1.63 20.39
CA GLY A 280 0.54 2.72 20.63
C GLY A 280 0.87 3.55 19.39
N ILE A 281 -0.05 3.65 18.43
CA ILE A 281 0.11 4.42 17.21
C ILE A 281 -0.27 5.88 17.47
N GLY A 282 0.73 6.77 17.41
CA GLY A 282 0.56 8.20 17.64
C GLY A 282 -0.31 8.87 16.58
N ARG A 283 -1.11 9.85 17.02
CA ARG A 283 -2.05 10.62 16.19
C ARG A 283 -1.77 12.13 16.21
N GLU A 284 -0.69 12.57 16.83
CA GLU A 284 -0.38 13.97 17.12
C GLU A 284 -0.21 14.85 15.87
N ASN A 285 0.35 14.28 14.80
CA ASN A 285 0.51 14.97 13.51
C ASN A 285 -0.56 14.56 12.50
N PHE A 286 -1.75 14.22 13.00
CA PHE A 286 -2.90 13.97 12.16
C PHE A 286 -4.02 14.99 12.42
N GLY A 287 -4.83 15.22 11.40
CA GLY A 287 -6.05 16.02 11.43
C GLY A 287 -7.20 15.30 12.09
N GLU A 288 -8.37 15.94 12.04
CA GLU A 288 -9.60 15.31 12.50
C GLU A 288 -9.92 14.10 11.60
N PRO A 289 -10.20 12.93 12.18
CA PRO A 289 -10.52 11.73 11.42
C PRO A 289 -11.88 11.86 10.72
N MET A 290 -12.02 11.25 9.56
CA MET A 290 -13.26 11.24 8.79
C MET A 290 -13.54 9.90 8.12
N VAL A 291 -14.80 9.47 8.13
CA VAL A 291 -15.25 8.25 7.46
C VAL A 291 -15.46 8.51 5.98
N GLN A 292 -14.97 7.62 5.12
CA GLN A 292 -15.20 7.67 3.68
C GLN A 292 -16.56 7.06 3.34
N ASN A 293 -17.54 7.92 3.07
CA ASN A 293 -18.93 7.54 2.83
C ASN A 293 -19.39 7.68 1.36
N TYR A 294 -18.47 7.52 0.40
CA TYR A 294 -18.80 7.64 -1.03
C TYR A 294 -19.93 6.68 -1.47
N TRP A 295 -19.94 5.45 -0.93
CA TRP A 295 -20.99 4.46 -1.19
C TRP A 295 -22.39 4.96 -0.79
N LYS A 296 -22.48 5.79 0.25
CA LYS A 296 -23.76 6.30 0.75
C LYS A 296 -24.32 7.34 -0.20
N LEU A 297 -23.47 8.22 -0.73
CA LEU A 297 -23.86 9.20 -1.74
C LEU A 297 -24.38 8.52 -3.01
N ASP A 298 -23.69 7.47 -3.48
CA ASP A 298 -24.12 6.70 -4.63
C ASP A 298 -25.43 5.95 -4.34
N TYR A 299 -25.53 5.29 -3.18
CA TYR A 299 -26.75 4.61 -2.76
C TYR A 299 -27.97 5.54 -2.71
N GLU A 300 -27.83 6.74 -2.15
CA GLU A 300 -28.92 7.69 -1.99
C GLU A 300 -29.48 8.19 -3.34
N ARG A 301 -28.62 8.29 -4.36
CA ARG A 301 -28.98 8.71 -5.74
C ARG A 301 -29.74 7.65 -6.54
N LEU A 302 -29.72 6.40 -6.10
CA LEU A 302 -30.36 5.30 -6.84
C LEU A 302 -31.88 5.30 -6.71
N SER A 303 -32.54 4.84 -7.77
CA SER A 303 -33.96 4.52 -7.75
C SER A 303 -34.26 3.39 -6.76
N SER A 304 -35.51 3.29 -6.29
CA SER A 304 -35.90 2.24 -5.34
C SER A 304 -35.67 0.82 -5.87
N SER A 305 -35.79 0.58 -7.18
CA SER A 305 -35.49 -0.71 -7.79
C SER A 305 -34.01 -1.04 -7.81
N ASP A 306 -33.15 -0.04 -8.02
CA ASP A 306 -31.69 -0.26 -8.11
C ASP A 306 -31.06 -0.43 -6.72
N LYS A 307 -31.65 0.20 -5.69
CA LYS A 307 -31.25 0.04 -4.28
C LYS A 307 -31.30 -1.43 -3.81
N MET A 308 -32.21 -2.23 -4.38
CA MET A 308 -32.34 -3.66 -4.04
C MET A 308 -31.16 -4.51 -4.52
N SER A 309 -30.39 -4.04 -5.49
CA SER A 309 -29.23 -4.74 -6.07
C SER A 309 -27.91 -4.05 -5.75
N TYR A 310 -27.95 -2.92 -5.05
CA TYR A 310 -26.74 -2.18 -4.69
C TYR A 310 -25.90 -2.95 -3.66
N TYR A 311 -24.59 -2.90 -3.86
CA TYR A 311 -23.61 -3.49 -2.94
C TYR A 311 -23.31 -2.52 -1.80
N ILE A 312 -23.66 -2.93 -0.58
CA ILE A 312 -23.27 -2.21 0.64
C ILE A 312 -21.90 -2.73 1.06
N PRO A 313 -20.90 -1.86 1.24
CA PRO A 313 -19.56 -2.29 1.57
C PRO A 313 -19.51 -2.94 2.95
N ASP A 314 -18.68 -3.97 3.08
CA ASP A 314 -18.44 -4.66 4.34
C ASP A 314 -17.26 -4.10 5.14
N VAL A 315 -16.58 -3.13 4.56
CA VAL A 315 -15.55 -2.34 5.20
C VAL A 315 -15.83 -0.85 5.00
N VAL A 316 -15.52 -0.07 6.02
CA VAL A 316 -15.53 1.40 5.95
C VAL A 316 -14.15 1.93 6.32
N SER A 317 -13.67 2.92 5.58
CA SER A 317 -12.34 3.49 5.79
C SER A 317 -12.44 4.81 6.55
N VAL A 318 -11.63 4.96 7.59
CA VAL A 318 -11.41 6.23 8.29
C VAL A 318 -10.09 6.81 7.83
N VAL A 319 -10.12 8.04 7.29
CA VAL A 319 -8.92 8.81 6.96
C VAL A 319 -8.53 9.64 8.17
N TYR A 320 -7.28 9.49 8.61
CA TYR A 320 -6.61 10.42 9.52
C TYR A 320 -5.70 11.30 8.66
N PRO A 321 -6.07 12.56 8.38
CA PRO A 321 -5.30 13.42 7.48
C PRO A 321 -3.91 13.67 8.03
N LEU A 322 -2.84 13.44 7.27
CA LEU A 322 -1.49 13.73 7.73
C LEU A 322 -1.30 15.25 7.80
N LYS A 323 -0.56 15.71 8.82
CA LYS A 323 -0.09 17.10 8.92
C LYS A 323 1.42 17.15 8.78
N VAL A 324 1.91 18.04 7.92
CA VAL A 324 3.34 18.38 7.82
C VAL A 324 3.49 19.86 8.09
N ALA A 325 4.35 20.23 9.05
CA ALA A 325 4.49 21.61 9.53
C ALA A 325 3.15 22.25 9.94
N GLY A 326 2.23 21.44 10.47
CA GLY A 326 0.89 21.87 10.86
C GLY A 326 -0.15 21.99 9.74
N ALA A 327 0.25 21.88 8.46
CA ALA A 327 -0.66 21.92 7.31
C ALA A 327 -1.13 20.51 6.93
N GLU A 328 -2.44 20.36 6.65
CA GLU A 328 -3.00 19.08 6.19
C GLU A 328 -2.51 18.73 4.77
N ILE A 329 -2.27 17.43 4.55
CA ILE A 329 -1.92 16.87 3.25
C ILE A 329 -3.18 16.45 2.48
N TYR A 330 -3.18 16.74 1.19
CA TYR A 330 -4.19 16.37 0.22
C TYR A 330 -3.58 15.56 -0.94
N ASP A 331 -4.38 14.74 -1.60
CA ASP A 331 -4.00 14.11 -2.87
C ASP A 331 -4.25 15.05 -4.06
N GLU A 332 -3.88 14.62 -5.28
CA GLU A 332 -4.10 15.39 -6.52
C GLU A 332 -5.58 15.60 -6.88
N GLY A 333 -6.51 14.88 -6.24
CA GLY A 333 -7.95 15.09 -6.35
C GLY A 333 -8.52 16.03 -5.27
N GLY A 334 -7.68 16.50 -4.35
CA GLY A 334 -8.01 17.36 -3.22
C GLY A 334 -8.79 16.64 -2.12
N ASN A 335 -8.67 15.33 -2.06
CA ASN A 335 -9.12 14.57 -0.89
C ASN A 335 -8.03 14.62 0.17
N LYS A 336 -8.43 14.61 1.44
CA LYS A 336 -7.47 14.50 2.55
C LYS A 336 -6.68 13.19 2.42
N ASN A 337 -5.37 13.28 2.62
CA ASN A 337 -4.45 12.14 2.52
C ASN A 337 -3.71 11.95 3.84
N GLY A 338 -3.49 10.69 4.23
CA GLY A 338 -2.80 10.34 5.47
C GLY A 338 -2.96 8.87 5.80
N MET A 339 -3.08 8.55 7.09
CA MET A 339 -3.23 7.17 7.56
C MET A 339 -4.68 6.72 7.33
N PHE A 340 -4.84 5.55 6.71
CA PHE A 340 -6.16 4.94 6.50
C PHE A 340 -6.34 3.79 7.49
N VAL A 341 -7.43 3.83 8.25
CA VAL A 341 -7.85 2.75 9.15
C VAL A 341 -9.15 2.16 8.64
N THR A 342 -9.09 0.91 8.20
CA THR A 342 -10.25 0.21 7.67
C THR A 342 -10.93 -0.56 8.79
N TYR A 343 -12.25 -0.43 8.89
CA TYR A 343 -13.09 -1.12 9.87
C TYR A 343 -14.01 -2.10 9.14
N SER A 344 -13.92 -3.38 9.50
CA SER A 344 -14.85 -4.40 9.05
C SER A 344 -16.15 -4.33 9.82
N VAL A 345 -17.23 -4.04 9.10
CA VAL A 345 -18.60 -3.98 9.62
C VAL A 345 -19.07 -5.35 10.07
N ARG A 346 -18.68 -6.41 9.35
CA ARG A 346 -19.13 -7.79 9.61
C ARG A 346 -18.74 -8.29 10.99
N VAL A 347 -17.53 -7.95 11.43
CA VAL A 347 -16.96 -8.43 12.70
C VAL A 347 -16.75 -7.33 13.72
N ASN A 348 -17.12 -6.10 13.37
CA ASN A 348 -16.97 -4.90 14.20
C ASN A 348 -15.54 -4.68 14.71
N ARG A 349 -14.56 -4.78 13.80
CA ARG A 349 -13.13 -4.69 14.13
C ARG A 349 -12.35 -3.93 13.07
N VAL A 350 -11.28 -3.26 13.48
CA VAL A 350 -10.29 -2.72 12.54
C VAL A 350 -9.65 -3.87 11.77
N SER A 351 -9.73 -3.84 10.45
CA SER A 351 -9.17 -4.85 9.55
C SER A 351 -7.78 -4.47 9.05
N SER A 352 -7.51 -3.18 8.85
CA SER A 352 -6.20 -2.73 8.39
C SER A 352 -5.86 -1.32 8.83
N VAL A 353 -4.57 -1.03 8.91
CA VAL A 353 -3.99 0.31 8.99
C VAL A 353 -2.93 0.41 7.90
N SER A 354 -3.09 1.36 6.99
CA SER A 354 -2.13 1.64 5.92
C SER A 354 -1.64 3.08 5.99
N GLU A 355 -0.59 3.38 5.20
CA GLU A 355 0.07 4.71 5.19
C GLU A 355 0.62 5.11 6.56
N LEU A 356 1.04 4.12 7.36
CA LEU A 356 1.80 4.32 8.58
C LEU A 356 3.28 4.52 8.19
N THR A 357 3.65 5.77 7.96
CA THR A 357 4.94 6.16 7.40
C THR A 357 5.83 6.79 8.46
N ASN A 358 7.15 6.75 8.23
CA ASN A 358 8.09 7.52 9.02
C ASN A 358 7.84 9.03 8.76
N GLN A 359 7.65 9.81 9.83
CA GLN A 359 7.32 11.24 9.69
C GLN A 359 8.59 12.10 9.65
N ARG A 360 9.55 11.72 8.79
CA ARG A 360 10.80 12.45 8.57
C ARG A 360 10.73 13.18 7.25
N TYR A 361 11.02 14.47 7.28
CA TYR A 361 10.95 15.33 6.10
C TYR A 361 12.18 16.20 5.99
N GLU A 362 12.49 16.59 4.77
CA GLU A 362 13.33 17.74 4.48
C GLU A 362 12.44 18.87 3.96
N ALA A 363 12.78 20.12 4.29
CA ALA A 363 12.11 21.32 3.79
C ALA A 363 13.07 22.15 2.93
N SER A 364 12.56 22.66 1.82
CA SER A 364 13.28 23.54 0.90
C SER A 364 12.36 24.64 0.42
N ALA A 365 12.83 25.89 0.44
CA ALA A 365 12.08 27.04 -0.07
C ALA A 365 12.11 27.10 -1.61
N TYR A 366 10.99 27.47 -2.21
CA TYR A 366 10.81 27.66 -3.65
C TYR A 366 9.99 28.91 -3.95
N ASP A 367 10.23 29.51 -5.11
CA ASP A 367 9.46 30.66 -5.59
C ASP A 367 8.00 30.29 -5.88
N VAL A 368 7.10 31.20 -5.50
CA VAL A 368 5.65 31.03 -5.60
C VAL A 368 5.06 31.93 -6.70
N GLU A 369 4.00 31.43 -7.33
CA GLU A 369 3.13 32.19 -8.21
C GLU A 369 2.20 33.09 -7.38
N THR A 370 2.33 34.40 -7.60
CA THR A 370 1.55 35.44 -6.93
C THR A 370 0.53 36.08 -7.87
N ASP A 371 0.59 35.81 -9.18
CA ASP A 371 -0.40 36.25 -10.14
C ASP A 371 -1.72 35.46 -9.98
N VAL A 372 -2.63 36.05 -9.22
CA VAL A 372 -3.99 35.53 -8.97
C VAL A 372 -4.75 35.29 -10.28
N SER A 373 -4.50 36.07 -11.34
CA SER A 373 -5.16 35.89 -12.63
C SER A 373 -4.72 34.60 -13.30
N ARG A 374 -3.41 34.31 -13.27
CA ARG A 374 -2.86 33.05 -13.77
C ARG A 374 -3.39 31.85 -12.97
N ILE A 375 -3.43 31.97 -11.65
CA ILE A 375 -3.97 30.93 -10.75
C ILE A 375 -5.44 30.64 -11.08
N LYS A 376 -6.29 31.66 -11.16
CA LYS A 376 -7.70 31.52 -11.53
C LYS A 376 -7.85 30.87 -12.91
N ALA A 377 -7.04 31.27 -13.89
CA ALA A 377 -7.05 30.65 -15.22
C ALA A 377 -6.64 29.17 -15.22
N ILE A 378 -5.78 28.72 -14.30
CA ILE A 378 -5.47 27.29 -14.13
C ILE A 378 -6.65 26.56 -13.49
N ALA A 379 -7.24 27.12 -12.44
CA ALA A 379 -8.40 26.54 -11.77
C ALA A 379 -9.61 26.38 -12.72
N GLU A 380 -9.88 27.39 -13.54
CA GLU A 380 -10.98 27.39 -14.53
C GLU A 380 -10.75 26.41 -15.70
N ARG A 381 -9.52 25.89 -15.87
CA ARG A 381 -9.21 24.77 -16.76
C ARG A 381 -9.34 23.40 -16.08
N GLY A 382 -9.92 23.34 -14.88
CA GLY A 382 -10.06 22.12 -14.08
C GLY A 382 -8.85 21.80 -13.21
N GLY A 383 -7.88 22.71 -13.12
CA GLY A 383 -6.72 22.60 -12.24
C GLY A 383 -5.40 22.23 -12.90
N PHE A 384 -4.47 21.83 -12.04
CA PHE A 384 -3.16 21.34 -12.44
C PHE A 384 -3.27 19.97 -13.09
N ARG A 385 -2.66 19.81 -14.26
CA ARG A 385 -2.61 18.55 -15.04
C ARG A 385 -3.98 17.99 -15.42
N THR A 386 -4.97 18.86 -15.64
CA THR A 386 -6.29 18.44 -16.11
C THR A 386 -6.16 17.65 -17.41
N TRP A 387 -6.77 16.46 -17.39
CA TRP A 387 -7.01 15.68 -18.58
C TRP A 387 -8.33 16.14 -19.21
N TYR A 388 -8.27 16.64 -20.44
CA TYR A 388 -9.49 16.89 -21.22
C TYR A 388 -9.89 15.60 -21.95
N PRO A 389 -11.10 15.06 -21.71
CA PRO A 389 -11.69 14.16 -22.69
C PRO A 389 -11.81 14.91 -24.02
N TYR A 390 -11.60 14.20 -25.12
CA TYR A 390 -11.79 14.74 -26.46
C TYR A 390 -13.20 15.37 -26.55
N SER A 391 -13.29 16.67 -26.85
CA SER A 391 -14.58 17.34 -26.97
C SER A 391 -15.31 16.77 -28.18
N GLU A 392 -16.26 15.87 -27.95
CA GLU A 392 -17.08 15.33 -29.03
C GLU A 392 -18.08 16.38 -29.53
N PRO A 393 -18.24 16.55 -30.86
CA PRO A 393 -19.27 17.42 -31.41
C PRO A 393 -20.66 16.99 -30.92
N GLY A 394 -21.35 17.87 -30.18
CA GLY A 394 -22.68 17.60 -29.60
C GLY A 394 -22.68 17.26 -28.11
N ALA A 395 -21.52 17.21 -27.45
CA ALA A 395 -21.41 17.06 -26.01
C ALA A 395 -22.10 18.21 -25.24
N LYS A 396 -22.94 17.84 -24.27
CA LYS A 396 -23.55 18.81 -23.34
C LYS A 396 -22.45 19.44 -22.50
N THR A 397 -22.47 20.77 -22.33
CA THR A 397 -21.56 21.45 -21.41
C THR A 397 -22.29 21.80 -20.12
N GLU A 398 -21.75 21.39 -18.99
CA GLU A 398 -22.27 21.69 -17.66
C GLU A 398 -21.29 22.56 -16.88
N ILE A 399 -21.82 23.46 -16.05
CA ILE A 399 -21.02 24.39 -15.27
C ILE A 399 -20.68 23.75 -13.93
N VAL A 400 -19.41 23.85 -13.54
CA VAL A 400 -18.92 23.50 -12.21
C VAL A 400 -18.42 24.79 -11.55
N GLU A 401 -19.09 25.22 -10.49
CA GLU A 401 -18.71 26.43 -9.76
C GLU A 401 -17.66 26.12 -8.70
N LEU A 402 -16.57 26.87 -8.72
CA LEU A 402 -15.49 26.80 -7.74
C LEU A 402 -15.71 27.84 -6.64
N ASN A 403 -15.52 27.43 -5.39
CA ASN A 403 -15.58 28.30 -4.22
C ASN A 403 -14.23 28.97 -3.93
N THR A 404 -14.18 29.86 -2.94
CA THR A 404 -12.94 30.45 -2.42
C THR A 404 -11.95 29.36 -2.05
N PRO A 405 -10.69 29.41 -2.54
CA PRO A 405 -9.72 28.39 -2.23
C PRO A 405 -9.20 28.52 -0.80
N PHE A 406 -8.68 27.42 -0.27
CA PHE A 406 -7.86 27.43 0.93
C PHE A 406 -6.49 26.81 0.65
N ARG A 407 -5.50 27.14 1.47
CA ARG A 407 -4.13 26.62 1.33
C ARG A 407 -3.99 25.26 2.01
N GLY A 408 -3.40 24.31 1.31
CA GLY A 408 -3.00 23.00 1.83
C GLY A 408 -1.69 22.53 1.19
N LEU A 409 -1.18 21.40 1.65
CA LEU A 409 -0.06 20.72 1.00
C LEU A 409 -0.61 19.58 0.15
N VAL A 410 -0.19 19.47 -1.10
CA VAL A 410 -0.61 18.39 -2.00
C VAL A 410 0.56 17.43 -2.20
N ARG A 411 0.32 16.13 -1.98
CA ARG A 411 1.28 15.05 -2.24
C ARG A 411 1.40 14.84 -3.75
N LEU A 412 2.60 15.05 -4.28
CA LEU A 412 2.97 14.78 -5.67
C LEU A 412 4.14 13.78 -5.71
N TRP A 413 4.20 13.00 -6.79
CA TRP A 413 5.29 12.06 -7.04
C TRP A 413 6.30 12.72 -7.99
N HIS A 414 7.55 12.86 -7.54
CA HIS A 414 8.60 13.47 -8.33
C HIS A 414 9.73 12.48 -8.61
N ASP A 415 10.16 12.40 -9.87
CA ASP A 415 11.40 11.70 -10.24
C ASP A 415 12.62 12.61 -9.97
N LEU A 416 13.34 12.35 -8.87
CA LEU A 416 14.56 13.07 -8.50
C LEU A 416 15.77 12.17 -8.77
N GLY A 417 16.24 12.18 -10.01
CA GLY A 417 17.46 11.46 -10.40
C GLY A 417 17.27 9.94 -10.57
N GLY A 418 16.13 9.52 -11.13
CA GLY A 418 15.77 8.11 -11.36
C GLY A 418 15.10 7.45 -10.16
N LYS A 419 14.61 8.25 -9.20
CA LYS A 419 13.96 7.80 -7.97
C LYS A 419 12.67 8.57 -7.76
N TRP A 420 11.60 7.83 -7.52
CA TRP A 420 10.30 8.38 -7.16
C TRP A 420 10.28 8.77 -5.69
N GLU A 421 10.16 10.07 -5.46
CA GLU A 421 10.09 10.68 -4.13
C GLU A 421 8.70 11.29 -3.90
N ASP A 422 8.22 11.18 -2.67
CA ASP A 422 7.03 11.89 -2.21
C ASP A 422 7.42 13.33 -1.86
N ILE A 423 6.87 14.29 -2.60
CA ILE A 423 6.98 15.72 -2.29
C ILE A 423 5.61 16.29 -1.90
N PHE A 424 5.59 17.21 -0.96
CA PHE A 424 4.40 17.89 -0.49
C PHE A 424 4.51 19.37 -0.85
N VAL A 425 3.67 19.79 -1.78
CA VAL A 425 3.77 21.10 -2.44
C VAL A 425 2.64 22.02 -1.95
N PRO A 426 2.96 23.23 -1.47
CA PRO A 426 1.96 24.25 -1.17
C PRO A 426 1.04 24.48 -2.37
N SER A 427 -0.26 24.40 -2.12
CA SER A 427 -1.28 24.45 -3.16
C SER A 427 -2.52 25.17 -2.67
N LEU A 428 -3.26 25.76 -3.61
CA LEU A 428 -4.63 26.20 -3.41
C LEU A 428 -5.59 25.08 -3.81
N ILE A 429 -6.49 24.75 -2.91
CA ILE A 429 -7.55 23.77 -3.12
C ILE A 429 -8.84 24.55 -3.25
N PHE A 430 -9.43 24.53 -4.45
CA PHE A 430 -10.69 25.19 -4.80
C PHE A 430 -11.83 24.20 -4.59
N PRO A 431 -12.62 24.31 -3.50
CA PRO A 431 -13.75 23.41 -3.27
C PRO A 431 -14.80 23.61 -4.37
N ILE A 432 -15.46 22.53 -4.77
CA ILE A 432 -16.59 22.64 -5.67
C ILE A 432 -17.80 23.13 -4.86
N LYS A 433 -18.34 24.26 -5.29
CA LYS A 433 -19.52 24.90 -4.70
C LYS A 433 -20.81 24.25 -5.22
N SER A 434 -20.87 24.04 -6.53
CA SER A 434 -22.00 23.42 -7.20
C SER A 434 -21.54 22.73 -8.49
N ALA A 435 -22.18 21.62 -8.82
CA ALA A 435 -21.97 20.88 -10.06
C ALA A 435 -23.26 20.15 -10.44
N ALA A 436 -23.36 19.76 -11.70
CA ALA A 436 -24.49 18.98 -12.19
C ALA A 436 -24.48 17.53 -11.68
N ASP A 437 -25.65 16.88 -11.77
CA ASP A 437 -25.84 15.51 -11.33
C ASP A 437 -24.89 14.55 -12.06
N GLY A 438 -24.13 13.77 -11.29
CA GLY A 438 -23.15 12.83 -11.84
C GLY A 438 -21.74 13.40 -12.02
N PHE A 439 -21.46 14.65 -11.64
CA PHE A 439 -20.09 15.12 -11.51
C PHE A 439 -19.37 14.41 -10.35
N TYR A 440 -18.20 13.84 -10.64
CA TYR A 440 -17.37 13.14 -9.66
C TYR A 440 -16.09 13.93 -9.37
N GLY A 441 -16.14 14.72 -8.30
CA GLY A 441 -15.01 15.46 -7.74
C GLY A 441 -15.46 16.40 -6.63
N SER A 442 -14.59 16.66 -5.68
CA SER A 442 -14.86 17.53 -4.52
C SER A 442 -14.15 18.88 -4.63
N SER A 443 -13.09 18.97 -5.42
CA SER A 443 -12.28 20.17 -5.56
C SER A 443 -11.41 20.17 -6.81
N VAL A 444 -10.80 21.32 -7.08
CA VAL A 444 -9.76 21.56 -8.09
C VAL A 444 -8.49 22.05 -7.40
N ILE A 445 -7.33 21.55 -7.78
CA ILE A 445 -6.05 21.93 -7.17
C ILE A 445 -5.21 22.78 -8.12
N VAL A 446 -4.55 23.80 -7.55
CA VAL A 446 -3.52 24.59 -8.20
C VAL A 446 -2.29 24.69 -7.29
N PRO A 447 -1.16 24.03 -7.63
CA PRO A 447 0.11 24.23 -6.93
C PRO A 447 0.54 25.68 -6.97
N LEU A 448 1.18 26.15 -5.90
CA LEU A 448 1.67 27.52 -5.79
C LEU A 448 3.11 27.66 -6.27
N VAL A 449 3.90 26.58 -6.28
CA VAL A 449 5.31 26.63 -6.68
C VAL A 449 5.43 26.78 -8.20
N LYS A 450 6.15 27.82 -8.66
CA LYS A 450 6.30 28.16 -10.09
C LYS A 450 6.85 27.00 -10.92
N ASP A 451 7.96 26.40 -10.47
CA ASP A 451 8.58 25.25 -11.13
C ASP A 451 7.60 24.09 -11.36
N VAL A 452 6.70 23.86 -10.41
CA VAL A 452 5.69 22.80 -10.49
C VAL A 452 4.62 23.19 -11.51
N LEU A 453 4.12 24.43 -11.46
CA LEU A 453 3.14 24.94 -12.43
C LEU A 453 3.68 24.90 -13.86
N ASP A 454 4.94 25.27 -14.05
CA ASP A 454 5.62 25.31 -15.35
C ASP A 454 5.92 23.90 -15.88
N SER A 455 5.82 22.85 -15.05
CA SER A 455 5.89 21.44 -15.49
C SER A 455 4.68 20.96 -16.28
N GLN A 456 3.58 21.73 -16.27
CA GLN A 456 2.36 21.35 -16.96
C GLN A 456 2.60 21.36 -18.48
N PRO A 457 2.29 20.28 -19.22
CA PRO A 457 2.43 20.28 -20.67
C PRO A 457 1.55 21.39 -21.28
N GLU A 458 2.12 22.16 -22.22
CA GLU A 458 1.44 23.29 -22.89
C GLU A 458 0.18 22.85 -23.66
N ALA A 459 0.12 21.59 -24.07
CA ALA A 459 -1.04 20.98 -24.72
C ALA A 459 -1.75 19.99 -23.77
N PRO A 460 -3.09 19.92 -23.78
CA PRO A 460 -3.81 18.86 -23.08
C PRO A 460 -3.29 17.49 -23.54
N ILE A 461 -3.14 16.55 -22.62
CA ILE A 461 -2.75 15.18 -22.96
C ILE A 461 -3.94 14.51 -23.68
N ILE A 462 -3.97 14.63 -25.01
CA ILE A 462 -4.95 13.94 -25.86
C ILE A 462 -4.52 12.48 -25.94
N LYS A 463 -5.24 11.57 -25.25
CA LYS A 463 -5.14 10.14 -25.54
C LYS A 463 -6.22 9.78 -26.57
N PRO A 464 -5.85 9.21 -27.74
CA PRO A 464 -6.85 8.63 -28.62
C PRO A 464 -7.56 7.49 -27.87
N MET A 465 -8.89 7.51 -27.85
CA MET A 465 -9.65 6.33 -27.43
C MET A 465 -9.32 5.18 -28.40
N PRO A 466 -9.22 3.92 -27.94
CA PRO A 466 -9.19 2.78 -28.83
C PRO A 466 -10.44 2.85 -29.72
N LEU A 467 -10.24 2.96 -31.03
CA LEU A 467 -11.35 2.92 -31.98
C LEU A 467 -12.05 1.57 -31.83
N PRO A 468 -13.37 1.53 -31.54
CA PRO A 468 -14.10 0.27 -31.56
C PRO A 468 -14.10 -0.29 -32.98
N GLY A 469 -13.48 -1.45 -33.19
CA GLY A 469 -13.77 -2.33 -34.32
C GLY A 469 -13.31 -1.88 -35.71
N LEU A 470 -12.07 -1.41 -35.86
CA LEU A 470 -11.40 -1.55 -37.16
C LEU A 470 -10.66 -2.89 -37.16
N ASP A 471 -11.35 -3.94 -37.60
CA ASP A 471 -10.70 -5.15 -38.09
C ASP A 471 -9.81 -4.73 -39.25
N ILE A 472 -8.51 -4.55 -38.97
CA ILE A 472 -7.51 -4.41 -40.00
C ILE A 472 -7.32 -5.81 -40.56
N PRO A 473 -7.75 -6.12 -41.80
CA PRO A 473 -7.51 -7.43 -42.37
C PRO A 473 -6.01 -7.67 -42.37
N GLU A 474 -5.63 -8.80 -41.78
CA GLU A 474 -4.26 -9.30 -41.66
C GLU A 474 -3.62 -9.34 -43.06
N ALA A 475 -2.87 -8.29 -43.39
CA ALA A 475 -2.13 -8.24 -44.64
C ALA A 475 -1.04 -9.31 -44.57
N GLU A 476 -1.15 -10.32 -45.44
CA GLU A 476 -0.16 -11.37 -45.66
C GLU A 476 1.26 -10.79 -45.69
N VAL A 477 1.99 -10.94 -44.58
CA VAL A 477 3.43 -10.75 -44.57
C VAL A 477 4.04 -11.97 -45.27
N ARG A 478 4.28 -11.85 -46.58
CA ARG A 478 5.19 -12.76 -47.26
C ARG A 478 6.61 -12.51 -46.76
N PRO A 479 7.34 -13.52 -46.26
CA PRO A 479 8.74 -13.34 -45.91
C PRO A 479 9.56 -13.19 -47.19
N ASN A 480 10.26 -12.07 -47.32
CA ASN A 480 11.32 -11.93 -48.31
C ASN A 480 12.62 -12.48 -47.71
N ASN A 481 13.05 -13.61 -48.28
CA ASN A 481 14.35 -14.30 -48.23
C ASN A 481 14.88 -14.82 -46.90
#